data_AF-A0A6A4PSX1-F1
#
_entry.id   AF-A0A6A4PSX1-F1
#
_cell.length_a   1.000
_cell.length_b   1.000
_cell.length_c   1.000
_cell.angle_alpha   90.00
_cell.angle_beta   90.00
_cell.angle_gamma   90.00
#
_symmetry.space_group_name_H-M   'P 1'
#
loop_
_entity.id
_entity.type
_entity.pdbx_description
1 polymer ?
#
loop_
_entity_poly.entity_id
_entity_poly.type
_entity_poly.pdbx_seq_one_letter_code
_entity_poly.pdbx_strand_id
1 'polypeptide(L)'
;MRKALSSKNKFKFVNGVVGTPQESDAIFYAWKRCNAMVISWITRSLSQQLAQSIIYIDNAQELWQDLKERFSKDNNKASVMINTQPF
;
A
#
# COMPACT_ATOMS: atom_id res chain seq x y z
N MET A 1 -8.66 -4.73 -3.98
CA MET A 1 -7.52 -3.94 -4.49
C MET A 1 -6.68 -4.65 -5.56
N ARG A 2 -6.14 -5.86 -5.30
CA ARG A 2 -5.30 -6.61 -6.27
C ARG A 2 -5.92 -6.75 -7.68
N LYS A 3 -7.16 -7.27 -7.77
CA LYS A 3 -7.87 -7.45 -9.05
C LYS A 3 -8.02 -6.14 -9.86
N ALA A 4 -8.33 -5.03 -9.20
CA ALA A 4 -8.47 -3.72 -9.84
C ALA A 4 -7.14 -3.20 -10.41
N LEU A 5 -6.03 -3.34 -9.66
CA LEU A 5 -4.71 -2.94 -10.13
C LEU A 5 -4.20 -3.84 -11.26
N SER A 6 -4.48 -5.15 -11.18
CA SER A 6 -4.13 -6.11 -12.24
C SER A 6 -4.86 -5.83 -13.54
N SER A 7 -6.16 -5.49 -13.50
CA SER A 7 -6.94 -5.14 -14.71
C SER A 7 -6.38 -3.94 -15.49
N LYS A 8 -5.55 -3.11 -14.84
CA LYS A 8 -4.93 -1.91 -15.42
C LYS A 8 -3.42 -2.05 -15.61
N ASN A 9 -2.86 -3.26 -15.50
CA ASN A 9 -1.42 -3.52 -15.55
C ASN A 9 -0.57 -2.70 -14.56
N LYS A 10 -1.17 -2.31 -13.43
CA LYS A 10 -0.55 -1.45 -12.42
C LYS A 10 -0.15 -2.18 -11.15
N PHE A 11 -0.50 -3.45 -11.02
CA PHE A 11 -0.06 -4.27 -9.89
C PHE A 11 1.48 -4.37 -9.79
N LYS A 12 2.17 -4.21 -10.92
CA LYS A 12 3.63 -4.21 -11.00
C LYS A 12 4.33 -3.06 -10.23
N PHE A 13 3.60 -2.00 -9.88
CA PHE A 13 4.08 -0.90 -9.05
C PHE A 13 4.03 -1.21 -7.55
N VAL A 14 3.17 -2.14 -7.13
CA VAL A 14 3.02 -2.49 -5.70
C VAL A 14 3.72 -3.79 -5.33
N ASN A 15 4.05 -4.64 -6.30
CA ASN A 15 4.79 -5.88 -6.08
C ASN A 15 6.32 -5.74 -6.25
N GLY A 16 6.80 -4.51 -6.53
CA GLY A 16 8.23 -4.21 -6.70
C GLY A 16 8.85 -4.64 -8.03
N VAL A 17 8.06 -5.12 -9.00
CA VAL A 17 8.58 -5.48 -10.34
C VAL A 17 9.01 -4.23 -11.12
N VAL A 18 8.30 -3.11 -10.94
CA VAL A 18 8.72 -1.81 -11.47
C VAL A 18 9.32 -0.99 -10.32
N GLY A 19 10.64 -1.05 -10.21
CA GLY A 19 11.39 -0.23 -9.25
C GLY A 19 11.33 1.26 -9.55
N THR A 20 11.75 2.07 -8.58
CA THR A 20 11.89 3.52 -8.74
C THR A 20 13.04 3.82 -9.72
N PRO A 21 12.78 4.44 -10.88
CA PRO A 21 13.84 4.84 -11.80
C PRO A 21 14.64 6.02 -11.23
N GLN A 22 15.85 6.22 -11.74
CA GLN A 22 16.66 7.40 -11.43
C GLN A 22 15.98 8.66 -11.98
N GLU A 23 16.18 9.81 -11.34
CA GLU A 23 15.58 11.07 -11.78
C GLU A 23 16.05 11.52 -13.17
N SER A 24 17.24 11.08 -13.58
CA SER A 24 17.82 11.31 -14.91
C SER A 24 17.19 10.46 -16.00
N ASP A 25 16.41 9.43 -15.66
CA ASP A 25 15.79 8.55 -16.63
C ASP A 25 14.60 9.23 -17.31
N ALA A 26 14.50 9.11 -18.63
CA ALA A 26 13.39 9.63 -19.42
C ALA A 26 12.02 9.10 -18.94
N ILE A 27 11.97 7.92 -18.31
CA ILE A 27 10.72 7.35 -17.80
C ILE A 27 10.34 7.86 -16.40
N PHE A 28 11.19 8.62 -15.70
CA PHE A 28 10.98 9.01 -14.31
C PHE A 28 9.65 9.72 -14.08
N TYR A 29 9.32 10.73 -14.89
CA TYR A 29 8.06 11.48 -14.74
C TYR A 29 6.83 10.62 -15.05
N ALA A 30 6.93 9.73 -16.04
CA ALA A 30 5.86 8.79 -16.38
C ALA A 30 5.62 7.78 -15.24
N TRP A 31 6.71 7.28 -14.64
CA TRP A 31 6.68 6.43 -13.46
C TRP A 31 6.05 7.17 -12.28
N LYS A 32 6.50 8.40 -11.98
CA LYS A 32 6.00 9.23 -10.86
C LYS A 32 4.49 9.46 -10.96
N ARG A 33 3.98 9.74 -12.17
CA ARG A 33 2.55 9.88 -12.42
C ARG A 33 1.78 8.58 -12.20
N CYS A 34 2.34 7.45 -12.62
CA CYS A 34 1.71 6.15 -12.41
C CYS A 34 1.69 5.77 -10.93
N ASN A 35 2.79 5.98 -10.22
CA ASN A 35 2.94 5.78 -8.79
C ASN A 35 1.90 6.60 -8.00
N ALA A 36 1.80 7.91 -8.25
CA ALA A 36 0.81 8.77 -7.61
C ALA A 36 -0.64 8.32 -7.86
N MET A 37 -0.95 7.84 -9.07
CA MET A 37 -2.29 7.31 -9.37
C MET A 37 -2.59 6.02 -8.59
N VAL A 38 -1.59 5.15 -8.43
CA VAL A 38 -1.75 3.94 -7.63
C VAL A 38 -1.96 4.29 -6.16
N ILE A 39 -1.18 5.22 -5.60
CA ILE A 39 -1.36 5.73 -4.23
C ILE A 39 -2.79 6.25 -4.05
N SER A 40 -3.28 7.10 -4.97
CA SER A 40 -4.64 7.64 -4.91
C SER A 40 -5.74 6.56 -4.91
N TRP A 41 -5.57 5.49 -5.69
CA TRP A 41 -6.52 4.39 -5.68
C TRP A 41 -6.47 3.57 -4.39
N ILE A 42 -5.28 3.40 -3.82
CA ILE A 42 -5.12 2.72 -2.55
C ILE A 42 -5.77 3.57 -1.46
N THR A 43 -5.39 4.84 -1.30
CA THR A 43 -5.91 5.74 -0.25
C THR A 43 -7.43 5.92 -0.33
N ARG A 44 -8.00 6.05 -1.54
CA ARG A 44 -9.47 6.11 -1.74
C ARG A 44 -10.20 4.86 -1.23
N SER A 45 -9.53 3.72 -1.17
CA SER A 45 -10.14 2.46 -0.74
C SER A 45 -9.97 2.19 0.76
N LEU A 46 -9.34 3.10 1.51
CA LEU A 46 -9.10 2.94 2.95
C LEU A 46 -10.06 3.80 3.77
N SER A 47 -10.21 3.46 5.05
CA SER A 47 -10.88 4.35 6.01
C SER A 47 -10.05 5.62 6.23
N GLN A 48 -10.71 6.72 6.61
CA GLN A 48 -10.06 8.02 6.78
C GLN A 48 -8.91 7.98 7.80
N GLN A 49 -9.07 7.24 8.89
CA GLN A 49 -8.03 7.05 9.92
C GLN A 49 -6.79 6.36 9.35
N LEU A 50 -7.00 5.29 8.56
CA LEU A 50 -5.90 4.55 7.95
C LEU A 50 -5.23 5.38 6.84
N ALA A 51 -6.00 6.12 6.04
CA ALA A 51 -5.49 7.01 5.02
C ALA A 51 -4.59 8.13 5.61
N GLN A 52 -4.98 8.73 6.75
CA GLN A 52 -4.17 9.73 7.44
C GLN A 52 -2.82 9.16 7.90
N SER A 53 -2.82 7.92 8.38
CA SER A 53 -1.61 7.27 8.89
C SER A 53 -0.62 6.79 7.82
N ILE A 54 -0.92 6.97 6.54
CA ILE A 54 -0.05 6.61 5.40
C ILE A 54 0.17 7.77 4.42
N ILE A 55 -0.33 8.97 4.75
CA ILE A 55 -0.31 10.13 3.84
C ILE A 55 1.10 10.60 3.47
N TYR A 56 2.10 10.24 4.28
CA TYR A 56 3.51 10.59 4.09
C TYR A 56 4.26 9.61 3.16
N ILE A 57 3.62 8.52 2.73
CA ILE A 57 4.31 7.50 1.92
C ILE A 57 4.11 7.83 0.43
N ASP A 58 5.16 8.36 -0.19
CA ASP A 58 5.17 8.77 -1.60
C ASP A 58 5.48 7.62 -2.56
N ASN A 59 5.75 6.40 -2.05
CA ASN A 59 6.01 5.21 -2.86
C ASN A 59 4.87 4.19 -2.72
N ALA A 60 4.26 3.79 -3.83
CA ALA A 60 3.14 2.86 -3.86
C ALA A 60 3.50 1.45 -3.35
N GLN A 61 4.75 1.01 -3.55
CA GLN A 61 5.24 -0.28 -3.06
C GLN A 61 5.40 -0.26 -1.54
N GLU A 62 6.03 0.78 -1.00
CA GLU A 62 6.19 0.96 0.45
C GLU A 62 4.83 1.06 1.14
N LEU A 63 3.92 1.86 0.57
CA LEU A 63 2.57 2.03 1.08
C LEU A 63 1.81 0.70 1.09
N TRP A 64 1.94 -0.10 0.03
CA TRP A 64 1.33 -1.42 -0.04
C TRP A 64 1.94 -2.42 0.98
N GLN A 65 3.24 -2.33 1.23
CA GLN A 65 3.93 -3.16 2.20
C GLN A 65 3.54 -2.81 3.64
N ASP A 66 3.49 -1.52 3.99
CA ASP A 66 3.02 -1.04 5.30
C ASP A 66 1.57 -1.47 5.55
N LEU A 67 0.68 -1.35 4.55
CA LEU A 67 -0.69 -1.85 4.66
C LEU A 67 -0.74 -3.36 4.88
N LYS A 68 0.04 -4.15 4.12
CA LYS A 68 0.14 -5.59 4.34
C LYS A 68 0.56 -5.90 5.77
N GLU A 69 1.59 -5.24 6.28
CA GLU A 69 2.07 -5.48 7.65
C GLU A 69 1.03 -5.12 8.70
N ARG A 70 0.30 -4.01 8.53
CA ARG A 70 -0.76 -3.61 9.46
C ARG A 70 -1.91 -4.61 9.48
N PHE A 71 -2.40 -5.02 8.31
CA PHE A 71 -3.47 -6.03 8.22
C PHE A 71 -2.98 -7.44 8.60
N SER A 72 -1.71 -7.77 8.39
CA SER A 72 -1.10 -9.02 8.87
C SER A 72 -0.90 -9.01 10.38
N LYS A 73 -0.58 -7.86 10.98
CA LYS A 73 -0.47 -7.68 12.44
C LYS A 73 -1.85 -7.70 13.12
N ASP A 74 -2.91 -7.24 12.47
CA ASP A 74 -4.27 -7.35 13.01
C ASP A 74 -4.76 -8.81 13.10
N ASN A 75 -4.30 -9.70 12.21
CA ASN A 75 -4.50 -11.14 12.37
C ASN A 75 -3.73 -11.75 13.57
N ASN A 76 -2.69 -11.08 14.09
CA ASN A 76 -2.00 -11.47 15.32
C ASN A 76 -2.61 -10.81 16.58
N LYS A 77 -3.42 -9.76 16.45
CA LYS A 77 -4.18 -9.22 17.59
C LYS A 77 -5.40 -10.06 17.94
N ALA A 78 -5.86 -10.93 17.03
CA ALA A 78 -6.84 -11.96 17.36
C ALA A 78 -6.30 -13.01 18.35
N SER A 79 -4.97 -13.14 18.52
CA SER A 79 -4.36 -14.08 19.47
C SER A 79 -3.96 -13.45 20.82
N VAL A 80 -4.17 -12.15 21.02
CA VAL A 80 -3.88 -11.46 22.31
C VAL A 80 -5.14 -10.80 22.89
N MET A 81 -6.33 -11.28 22.51
CA MET A 81 -7.57 -11.03 23.24
C MET A 81 -8.36 -12.32 23.55
N ILE A 82 -7.71 -13.48 23.43
CA ILE A 82 -8.24 -14.76 23.90
C ILE A 82 -7.25 -15.23 24.97
N ASN A 83 -7.69 -15.31 26.23
CA ASN A 83 -6.92 -15.33 27.49
C ASN A 83 -6.64 -13.90 27.97
N THR A 84 -7.23 -13.38 29.03
CA THR A 84 -7.63 -13.95 30.33
C THR A 84 -8.31 -12.76 31.07
N GLN A 85 -9.43 -12.84 31.79
CA GLN A 85 -9.67 -13.58 33.05
C GLN A 85 -11.11 -13.25 33.56
N PRO A 86 -11.59 -13.94 34.61
CA PRO A 86 -12.97 -14.33 34.84
C PRO A 86 -13.78 -13.32 35.64
N PHE A 87 -15.10 -13.33 35.44
CA PHE A 87 -16.11 -13.68 36.45
C PHE A 87 -17.37 -14.17 35.71
#